data_AF-A0A2M9KZ86-F1
#
_entry.id   AF-A0A2M9KZ86-F1
#
_cell.length_a   1.000
_cell.length_b   1.000
_cell.length_c   1.000
_cell.angle_alpha   90.00
_cell.angle_beta   90.00
_cell.angle_gamma   90.00
#
_symmetry.space_group_name_H-M   'P 1'
#
loop_
_entity.id
_entity.type
_entity.pdbx_description
1 polymer ?
#
loop_
_entity_poly.entity_id
_entity_poly.type
_entity_poly.pdbx_seq_one_letter_code
_entity_poly.pdbx_strand_id
1 'polypeptide(L)'
;MSRTTTGALAALGTALLLGGATAQAAHAETEQLGGLPLPTTHLQPTDAKQALGGTTAGLGYAVAPVKDLRLDPWANSSADLLDNGVAVVPDNGLGPVGTGTLTAPLSAGGGAKNLPLAGPLLTALPI
;
A
#
# COMPACT_ATOMS: atom_id res chain seq x y z
N MET A 1 -13.04 20.39 12.32
CA MET A 1 -12.53 19.13 11.75
C MET A 1 -11.54 19.46 10.63
N SER A 2 -10.40 18.79 10.67
CA SER A 2 -9.10 19.13 10.07
C SER A 2 -9.11 19.23 8.53
N ARG A 3 -9.05 20.44 7.98
CA ARG A 3 -8.74 20.71 6.54
C ARG A 3 -7.30 20.31 6.18
N THR A 4 -6.46 20.14 7.18
CA THR A 4 -5.04 19.81 7.06
C THR A 4 -4.83 18.38 6.56
N THR A 5 -5.73 17.46 6.88
CA THR A 5 -5.63 16.04 6.48
C THR A 5 -5.92 15.85 4.99
N THR A 6 -6.89 16.60 4.45
CA THR A 6 -7.20 16.58 3.00
C THR A 6 -6.05 17.16 2.18
N GLY A 7 -5.39 18.21 2.68
CA GLY A 7 -4.21 18.79 2.02
C GLY A 7 -3.02 17.83 1.97
N ALA A 8 -2.78 17.07 3.04
CA ALA A 8 -1.70 16.08 3.08
C ALA A 8 -1.94 14.91 2.10
N LEU A 9 -3.17 14.42 2.00
CA LEU A 9 -3.56 13.39 1.03
C LEU A 9 -3.47 13.88 -0.42
N ALA A 10 -3.89 15.12 -0.69
CA ALA A 10 -3.75 15.74 -2.01
C ALA A 10 -2.27 15.94 -2.38
N ALA A 11 -1.44 16.41 -1.44
CA ALA A 11 -0.01 16.60 -1.63
C ALA A 11 0.73 15.28 -1.90
N LEU A 12 0.38 14.21 -1.19
CA LEU A 12 0.89 12.86 -1.43
C LEU A 12 0.41 12.31 -2.77
N GLY A 13 -0.86 12.54 -3.14
CA GLY A 13 -1.40 12.17 -4.44
C GLY A 13 -0.67 12.88 -5.59
N THR A 14 -0.40 14.18 -5.46
CA THR A 14 0.42 14.92 -6.42
C THR A 14 1.88 14.46 -6.40
N ALA A 15 2.48 14.17 -5.25
CA ALA A 15 3.85 13.68 -5.17
C ALA A 15 4.02 12.28 -5.75
N LEU A 16 3.00 11.42 -5.67
CA LEU A 16 2.99 10.10 -6.32
C LEU A 16 2.73 10.21 -7.83
N LEU A 17 1.85 11.11 -8.26
CA LEU A 17 1.60 11.36 -9.69
C LEU A 17 2.79 12.05 -10.37
N LEU A 18 3.41 13.04 -9.73
CA LEU A 18 4.64 13.67 -10.21
C LEU A 18 5.86 12.77 -9.98
N GLY A 19 5.88 11.97 -8.92
CA GLY A 19 6.96 11.04 -8.60
C GLY A 19 6.98 9.78 -9.48
N GLY A 20 5.82 9.33 -9.96
CA GLY A 20 5.72 8.28 -11.00
C GLY A 20 6.37 8.74 -12.30
N ALA A 21 6.22 10.01 -12.67
CA ALA A 21 6.97 10.60 -13.78
C ALA A 21 8.48 10.72 -13.49
N THR A 22 8.91 10.74 -12.22
CA THR A 22 10.34 10.69 -11.86
C THR A 22 10.93 9.29 -11.86
N ALA A 23 10.15 8.20 -11.93
CA ALA A 23 10.73 6.86 -12.09
C ALA A 23 11.22 6.63 -13.54
N GLN A 24 10.53 7.17 -14.54
CA GLN A 24 11.08 7.28 -15.91
C GLN A 24 12.01 8.49 -16.10
N ALA A 25 12.07 9.41 -15.13
CA ALA A 25 12.99 10.54 -15.12
C ALA A 25 14.05 10.45 -14.00
N ALA A 26 14.37 9.24 -13.52
CA ALA A 26 15.52 9.02 -12.64
C ALA A 26 16.87 9.16 -13.40
N HIS A 27 16.79 9.49 -14.70
CA HIS A 27 17.88 10.04 -15.52
C HIS A 27 17.72 11.54 -15.82
N ALA A 28 16.89 12.27 -15.09
CA ALA A 28 16.83 13.73 -15.14
C ALA A 28 17.26 14.27 -13.77
N GLU A 29 18.55 14.08 -13.49
CA GLU A 29 19.29 14.90 -12.55
C GLU A 29 18.93 16.36 -12.81
N THR A 30 18.45 17.05 -11.78
CA THR A 30 17.98 18.44 -11.87
C THR A 30 19.16 19.41 -11.76
N GLU A 31 20.32 18.99 -12.28
CA GLU A 31 21.37 19.88 -12.71
C GLU A 31 21.27 19.99 -14.23
N GLN A 32 21.40 21.21 -14.71
CA GLN A 32 21.53 21.52 -16.13
C GLN A 32 22.75 20.77 -16.70
N LEU A 33 22.54 19.54 -17.16
CA LEU A 33 23.57 18.68 -17.75
C LEU A 33 24.10 19.38 -19.01
N GLY A 34 25.21 20.11 -18.88
CA GLY A 34 25.93 20.69 -20.02
C GLY A 34 25.33 21.94 -20.67
N GLY A 35 24.45 22.70 -20.01
CA GLY A 35 23.96 23.97 -20.56
C GLY A 35 22.89 23.87 -21.65
N LEU A 36 22.35 22.68 -21.90
CA LEU A 36 21.25 22.48 -22.84
C LEU A 36 19.89 22.88 -22.23
N PRO A 37 18.96 23.42 -23.04
CA PRO A 37 17.60 23.70 -22.61
C PRO A 37 16.92 22.44 -22.06
N LEU A 38 16.17 22.58 -20.96
CA LEU A 38 15.39 21.46 -20.42
C LEU A 38 14.42 20.94 -21.49
N PRO A 39 14.31 19.61 -21.66
CA PRO A 39 13.34 19.04 -22.56
C PRO A 39 11.93 19.48 -22.15
N THR A 40 11.19 20.07 -23.10
CA THR A 40 9.80 20.48 -22.93
C THR A 40 8.87 19.55 -23.70
N THR A 41 7.60 19.47 -23.31
CA THR A 41 6.60 18.61 -23.96
C THR A 41 5.92 19.28 -25.17
N HIS A 42 6.49 20.36 -25.69
CA HIS A 42 5.90 21.14 -26.78
C HIS A 42 5.65 20.35 -28.07
N LEU A 43 6.45 19.31 -28.34
CA LEU A 43 6.32 18.48 -29.54
C LEU A 43 5.32 17.33 -29.38
N GLN A 44 5.07 16.90 -28.14
CA GLN A 44 4.11 15.84 -27.84
C GLN A 44 3.52 16.08 -26.45
N PRO A 45 2.23 16.44 -26.34
CA PRO A 45 1.61 16.67 -25.05
C PRO A 45 1.61 15.37 -24.25
N THR A 46 1.78 15.50 -22.94
CA THR A 46 1.75 14.36 -22.01
C THR A 46 0.39 13.69 -22.06
N ASP A 47 0.36 12.40 -22.40
CA ASP A 47 -0.85 11.59 -22.25
C ASP A 47 -1.01 11.21 -20.77
N ALA A 48 -1.86 11.98 -20.08
CA ALA A 48 -2.17 11.78 -18.68
C ALA A 48 -2.80 10.39 -18.40
N LYS A 49 -3.52 9.80 -19.36
CA LYS A 49 -4.11 8.47 -19.19
C LYS A 49 -3.04 7.40 -19.20
N GLN A 50 -2.08 7.50 -20.12
CA GLN A 50 -0.95 6.57 -20.18
C GLN A 50 -0.02 6.75 -18.98
N ALA A 51 0.25 7.98 -18.56
CA ALA A 51 1.05 8.23 -17.36
C ALA A 51 0.39 7.63 -16.10
N LEU A 52 -0.92 7.84 -15.92
CA LEU A 52 -1.67 7.27 -14.80
C LEU A 52 -1.76 5.75 -14.88
N GLY A 53 -2.03 5.19 -16.06
CA GLY A 53 -2.11 3.76 -16.29
C GLY A 53 -0.79 3.05 -16.02
N GLY A 54 0.32 3.58 -16.56
CA GLY A 54 1.66 3.05 -16.33
C GLY A 54 2.09 3.12 -14.87
N THR A 55 1.80 4.23 -14.18
CA THR A 55 2.12 4.37 -12.75
C THR A 55 1.29 3.41 -11.90
N THR A 56 -0.02 3.30 -12.17
CA THR A 56 -0.91 2.38 -11.43
C THR A 56 -0.50 0.93 -11.64
N ALA A 57 -0.19 0.54 -12.88
CA ALA A 57 0.28 -0.81 -13.20
C ALA A 57 1.63 -1.11 -12.54
N GLY A 58 2.59 -0.18 -12.62
CA GLY A 58 3.90 -0.34 -11.97
C GLY A 58 3.80 -0.48 -10.46
N LEU A 59 2.97 0.34 -9.81
CA LEU A 59 2.69 0.23 -8.38
C LEU A 59 1.96 -1.08 -8.03
N GLY A 60 1.07 -1.56 -8.90
CA GLY A 60 0.45 -2.88 -8.78
C GLY A 60 1.50 -3.98 -8.68
N TYR A 61 2.43 -4.05 -9.65
CA TYR A 61 3.51 -5.03 -9.64
C TYR A 61 4.44 -4.93 -8.42
N ALA A 62 4.71 -3.73 -7.92
CA ALA A 62 5.60 -3.52 -6.79
C ALA A 62 4.94 -3.86 -5.44
N VAL A 63 3.67 -3.48 -5.26
CA VAL A 63 2.98 -3.56 -3.96
C VAL A 63 2.19 -4.85 -3.83
N ALA A 64 1.59 -5.37 -4.91
CA ALA A 64 0.74 -6.55 -4.87
C ALA A 64 1.41 -7.78 -4.24
N PRO A 65 2.66 -8.15 -4.58
CA PRO A 65 3.31 -9.29 -3.96
C PRO A 65 3.48 -9.13 -2.46
N VAL A 66 3.73 -7.91 -1.98
CA VAL A 66 3.98 -7.62 -0.56
C VAL A 66 2.68 -7.67 0.25
N LYS A 67 1.57 -7.11 -0.26
CA LYS A 67 0.28 -7.16 0.45
C LYS A 67 -0.34 -8.56 0.47
N ASP A 68 0.01 -9.40 -0.51
CA ASP A 68 -0.50 -10.76 -0.69
C ASP A 68 0.43 -11.84 -0.14
N LEU A 69 1.64 -11.47 0.28
CA LEU A 69 2.61 -12.40 0.82
C LEU A 69 2.02 -13.11 2.05
N ARG A 70 1.89 -14.43 1.94
CA ARG A 70 1.55 -15.28 3.09
C ARG A 70 2.75 -15.30 4.02
N LEU A 71 2.55 -14.85 5.25
CA LEU A 71 3.65 -14.71 6.22
C LEU A 71 3.94 -16.00 6.99
N ASP A 72 3.05 -16.99 6.92
CA ASP A 72 3.12 -18.18 7.79
C ASP A 72 3.13 -19.51 7.01
N PRO A 73 4.25 -20.26 7.02
CA PRO A 73 4.32 -21.62 6.49
C PRO A 73 3.59 -22.66 7.35
N TRP A 74 3.23 -22.32 8.59
CA TRP A 74 2.49 -23.14 9.54
C TRP A 74 1.02 -22.76 9.65
N ALA A 75 0.50 -21.96 8.71
CA ALA A 75 -0.90 -21.58 8.67
C ALA A 75 -1.85 -22.79 8.81
N ASN A 76 -2.80 -22.69 9.75
CA ASN A 76 -3.73 -23.77 10.14
C ASN A 76 -3.05 -25.05 10.67
N SER A 77 -1.83 -24.96 11.18
CA SER A 77 -1.12 -26.06 11.83
C SER A 77 -1.35 -26.03 13.34
N SER A 78 -1.26 -27.19 13.99
CA SER A 78 -1.21 -27.28 15.46
C SER A 78 0.04 -26.63 16.07
N ALA A 79 1.03 -26.28 15.24
CA ALA A 79 2.23 -25.55 15.64
C ALA A 79 2.16 -24.04 15.31
N ASP A 80 1.01 -23.55 14.86
CA ASP A 80 0.79 -22.15 14.54
C ASP A 80 0.87 -21.28 15.81
N LEU A 81 1.86 -20.39 15.85
CA LEU A 81 2.07 -19.49 16.98
C LEU A 81 0.99 -18.39 17.05
N LEU A 82 0.44 -18.00 15.90
CA LEU A 82 -0.54 -16.93 15.77
C LEU A 82 -1.95 -17.41 16.16
N ASP A 83 -2.18 -18.71 16.26
CA ASP A 83 -3.41 -19.31 16.80
C ASP A 83 -3.43 -19.40 18.34
N ASN A 84 -2.36 -18.96 19.04
CA ASN A 84 -2.32 -18.91 20.51
C ASN A 84 -2.99 -17.64 21.06
N GLY A 85 -4.26 -17.45 20.70
CA GLY A 85 -5.04 -16.31 21.14
C GLY A 85 -5.40 -16.39 22.63
N VAL A 86 -5.18 -15.29 23.37
CA VAL A 86 -5.75 -15.14 24.72
C VAL A 86 -7.05 -14.36 24.59
N ALA A 87 -8.11 -14.88 25.22
CA ALA A 87 -9.41 -14.22 25.28
C ALA A 87 -9.84 -14.00 26.73
N VAL A 88 -10.38 -12.82 26.99
CA VAL A 88 -11.08 -12.50 28.24
C VAL A 88 -12.57 -12.56 27.94
N VAL A 89 -13.33 -13.24 28.80
CA VAL A 89 -14.80 -13.28 28.72
C VAL A 89 -15.34 -12.28 29.73
N PRO A 90 -15.97 -11.18 29.28
CA PRO A 90 -16.54 -10.20 30.20
C PRO A 90 -17.79 -10.74 30.90
N ASP A 91 -17.96 -10.46 32.19
CA ASP A 91 -19.09 -10.93 33.00
C ASP A 91 -20.44 -10.26 32.67
N ASN A 92 -20.45 -9.30 31.74
CA ASN A 92 -21.63 -8.53 31.34
C ASN A 92 -22.39 -9.15 30.16
N GLY A 93 -22.14 -10.42 29.83
CA GLY A 93 -22.82 -11.15 28.75
C GLY A 93 -22.33 -10.78 27.34
N LEU A 94 -21.25 -10.01 27.23
CA LEU A 94 -20.57 -9.78 25.95
C LEU A 94 -19.76 -11.01 25.53
N GLY A 95 -19.56 -11.17 24.22
CA GLY A 95 -18.73 -12.24 23.69
C GLY A 95 -17.26 -12.13 24.11
N PRO A 96 -16.48 -13.21 23.98
CA PRO A 96 -15.05 -13.21 24.30
C PRO A 96 -14.30 -12.16 23.48
N VAL A 97 -13.47 -11.35 24.15
CA VAL A 97 -12.57 -10.39 23.49
C VAL A 97 -11.15 -10.92 23.61
N GLY A 98 -10.50 -11.15 22.47
CA GLY A 98 -9.18 -11.75 22.46
C GLY A 98 -8.33 -11.37 21.26
N THR A 99 -7.05 -11.72 21.36
CA THR A 99 -6.03 -11.41 20.34
C THR A 99 -6.25 -12.18 19.04
N GLY A 100 -7.01 -13.29 19.07
CA GLY A 100 -7.36 -14.08 17.89
C GLY A 100 -8.02 -13.26 16.78
N THR A 101 -8.76 -12.19 17.11
CA THR A 101 -9.35 -11.31 16.09
C THR A 101 -8.31 -10.57 15.23
N LEU A 102 -7.11 -10.35 15.77
CA LEU A 102 -6.00 -9.67 15.09
C LEU A 102 -5.05 -10.65 14.40
N THR A 103 -4.87 -11.85 14.97
CA THR A 103 -3.91 -12.84 14.49
C THR A 103 -4.53 -13.91 13.58
N ALA A 104 -5.82 -14.19 13.70
CA ALA A 104 -6.52 -15.22 12.91
C ALA A 104 -6.36 -15.06 11.39
N PRO A 105 -6.39 -13.86 10.79
CA PRO A 105 -6.19 -13.73 9.35
C PRO A 105 -4.81 -14.20 8.89
N LEU A 106 -3.78 -14.01 9.72
CA LEU A 106 -2.42 -14.46 9.44
C LEU A 106 -2.26 -15.96 9.71
N SER A 107 -2.81 -16.44 10.82
CA SER A 107 -2.89 -17.87 11.19
C SER A 107 -3.62 -18.71 10.12
N ALA A 108 -4.68 -18.18 9.52
CA ALA A 108 -5.37 -18.81 8.40
C ALA A 108 -4.55 -18.79 7.09
N GLY A 109 -3.37 -18.18 7.10
CA GLY A 109 -2.47 -18.06 5.96
C GLY A 109 -2.74 -16.86 5.07
N GLY A 110 -3.47 -15.86 5.55
CA GLY A 110 -3.68 -14.59 4.86
C GLY A 110 -2.42 -13.71 4.86
N GLY A 111 -2.42 -12.71 3.98
CA GLY A 111 -1.39 -11.69 3.90
C GLY A 111 -1.76 -10.43 4.70
N ALA A 112 -0.92 -9.41 4.61
CA ALA A 112 -1.14 -8.13 5.29
C ALA A 112 -2.49 -7.49 4.91
N LYS A 113 -2.96 -7.70 3.67
CA LYS A 113 -4.28 -7.22 3.22
C LYS A 113 -5.47 -7.83 3.98
N ASN A 114 -5.28 -8.94 4.68
CA ASN A 114 -6.34 -9.64 5.41
C ASN A 114 -6.48 -9.15 6.85
N LEU A 115 -5.60 -8.26 7.32
CA LEU A 115 -5.64 -7.72 8.68
C LEU A 115 -6.84 -6.77 8.86
N PRO A 116 -7.54 -6.81 10.01
CA PRO A 116 -8.74 -6.00 10.22
C PRO A 116 -8.47 -4.48 10.20
N LEU A 117 -7.29 -4.04 10.67
CA LEU A 117 -6.90 -2.63 10.71
C LEU A 117 -6.17 -2.17 9.43
N ALA A 118 -5.18 -2.95 8.98
CA ALA A 118 -4.35 -2.57 7.83
C ALA A 118 -4.96 -3.00 6.47
N GLY A 119 -5.78 -4.05 6.46
CA GLY A 119 -6.35 -4.64 5.26
C GLY A 119 -7.18 -3.67 4.41
N PRO A 120 -8.09 -2.87 4.99
CA PRO A 120 -8.85 -1.88 4.23
C PRO A 120 -7.94 -0.87 3.51
N LEU A 121 -6.86 -0.43 4.16
CA LEU A 121 -5.89 0.49 3.56
C LEU A 121 -5.10 -0.19 2.44
N LEU A 122 -4.64 -1.43 2.67
CA LEU A 122 -3.88 -2.22 1.70
C LEU A 122 -4.71 -2.66 0.49
N THR A 123 -6.01 -2.80 0.65
CA THR A 123 -6.95 -3.12 -0.45
C THR A 123 -7.21 -1.90 -1.33
N ALA A 124 -7.06 -0.69 -0.81
CA ALA A 124 -7.17 0.55 -1.58
C ALA A 124 -5.94 0.83 -2.47
N LEU A 125 -4.82 0.14 -2.24
CA LEU A 125 -3.64 0.23 -3.10
C LEU A 125 -3.85 -0.55 -4.42
N PRO A 126 -3.22 -0.09 -5.53
CA PRO A 126 -3.29 -0.74 -6.84
C PRO A 126 -3.03 -2.25 -6.77
N ILE A 127 -3.66 -2.98 -7.69
CA ILE A 127 -3.47 -4.42 -7.92
C ILE A 127 -2.40 -4.60 -8.98
#